data_AF-A0A957SYS3-F1
#
_entry.id   AF-A0A957SYS3-F1
#
_cell.length_a   1.000
_cell.length_b   1.000
_cell.length_c   1.000
_cell.angle_alpha   90.00
_cell.angle_beta   90.00
_cell.angle_gamma   90.00
#
_symmetry.space_group_name_H-M   'P 1'
#
loop_
_entity.id
_entity.type
_entity.pdbx_description
1 polymer ?
#
loop_
_entity_poly.entity_id
_entity_poly.type
_entity_poly.pdbx_seq_one_letter_code
_entity_poly.pdbx_strand_id
1 'polypeptide(L)'
;AVLAANNRGIDNGVNRLLENDFSGCVVGDLLTFCALEGSGGEGSGGSSSTTSSDSGAGNSDSTGSDSDGTPTDPEKPTPPRGTDAPLLLIDDNRAASADELSEADSYLQHLVAAGYQVDLWSVTDQGVPAVDDLTAYGWVIWSNGGYAAGAIGGRDLDTIFSYINANGRITISSRAPLPGLEEMAPISDIVVDSAIPALVADLPEAPIALVDAGSAAVLNAMAEEDDATQVVMRRGPASENADAPALVVLADPSSAESEARLMIVALSMTWLPDEEQTALIDNMATWMLTP
;
A
#
# COMPACT_ATOMS: atom_id res chain seq x y z
N ALA A 1 -23.12 -1.07 11.66
CA ALA A 1 -23.40 -2.54 11.71
C ALA A 1 -22.15 -3.24 12.21
N VAL A 2 -22.25 -4.39 12.88
CA VAL A 2 -21.06 -5.15 13.34
C VAL A 2 -20.67 -6.15 12.27
N LEU A 3 -19.42 -6.07 11.80
CA LEU A 3 -18.82 -7.01 10.84
C LEU A 3 -17.69 -7.76 11.55
N ALA A 4 -17.69 -9.10 11.46
CA ALA A 4 -16.61 -9.91 12.02
C ALA A 4 -16.51 -11.30 11.37
N ALA A 5 -15.30 -11.87 11.40
CA ALA A 5 -14.93 -13.14 10.77
C ALA A 5 -15.66 -14.39 11.31
N ASN A 6 -16.24 -14.33 12.51
CA ASN A 6 -16.95 -15.45 13.14
C ASN A 6 -17.91 -14.95 14.24
N ASN A 7 -18.76 -15.86 14.74
CA ASN A 7 -19.74 -15.54 15.79
C ASN A 7 -19.08 -14.94 17.04
N ARG A 8 -17.88 -15.40 17.41
CA ARG A 8 -17.14 -14.83 18.56
C ARG A 8 -16.77 -13.36 18.32
N GLY A 9 -16.37 -13.01 17.09
CA GLY A 9 -16.11 -11.63 16.71
C GLY A 9 -17.38 -10.77 16.65
N ILE A 10 -18.50 -11.34 16.19
CA ILE A 10 -19.80 -10.66 16.21
C ILE A 10 -20.22 -10.38 17.65
N ASP A 11 -20.15 -11.39 18.52
CA ASP A 11 -20.53 -11.26 19.93
C ASP A 11 -19.66 -10.25 20.67
N ASN A 12 -18.35 -10.24 20.41
CA ASN A 12 -17.44 -9.26 20.98
C ASN A 12 -17.72 -7.84 20.45
N GLY A 13 -17.87 -7.67 19.13
CA GLY A 13 -18.18 -6.37 18.53
C GLY A 13 -19.53 -5.81 19.00
N VAL A 14 -20.54 -6.67 19.18
CA VAL A 14 -21.83 -6.28 19.76
C VAL A 14 -21.67 -5.88 21.22
N ASN A 15 -20.93 -6.63 22.04
CA ASN A 15 -20.70 -6.27 23.44
C ASN A 15 -19.97 -4.93 23.58
N ARG A 16 -18.91 -4.72 22.80
CA ARG A 16 -18.16 -3.45 22.78
C ARG A 16 -19.04 -2.27 22.35
N LEU A 17 -19.88 -2.47 21.34
CA LEU A 17 -20.85 -1.46 20.90
C LEU A 17 -21.88 -1.13 21.99
N LEU A 18 -22.37 -2.14 22.72
CA LEU A 18 -23.34 -1.95 23.81
C LEU A 18 -22.72 -1.27 25.04
N GLU A 19 -21.45 -1.55 25.32
CA GLU A 19 -20.71 -1.00 26.45
C GLU A 19 -20.01 0.32 26.13
N ASN A 20 -20.04 0.74 24.86
CA ASN A 20 -19.35 1.91 24.33
C ASN A 20 -17.82 1.86 24.58
N ASP A 21 -17.25 0.65 24.50
CA ASP A 21 -15.83 0.37 24.75
C ASP A 21 -15.07 0.17 23.42
N PHE A 22 -14.45 1.26 22.97
CA PHE A 22 -13.60 1.29 21.77
C PHE A 22 -12.11 1.40 22.09
N SER A 23 -11.70 0.99 23.30
CA SER A 23 -10.29 1.03 23.69
C SER A 23 -9.42 0.08 22.82
N GLY A 24 -8.34 0.59 22.22
CA GLY A 24 -7.51 -0.20 21.32
C GLY A 24 -8.15 -0.49 19.96
N CYS A 25 -9.13 0.32 19.56
CA CYS A 25 -9.71 0.31 18.22
C CYS A 25 -9.17 1.50 17.41
N VAL A 26 -9.05 1.34 16.09
CA VAL A 26 -8.95 2.49 15.17
C VAL A 26 -10.37 3.01 14.97
N VAL A 27 -10.67 4.18 15.52
CA VAL A 27 -12.03 4.75 15.54
C VAL A 27 -12.12 5.84 14.48
N GLY A 28 -12.87 5.57 13.40
CA GLY A 28 -13.38 6.58 12.48
C GLY A 28 -14.90 6.77 12.65
N ASP A 29 -15.46 7.80 12.02
CA ASP A 29 -16.86 8.18 12.21
C ASP A 29 -17.88 7.23 11.55
N LEU A 30 -17.48 6.53 10.47
CA LEU A 30 -18.28 5.46 9.86
C LEU A 30 -17.94 4.05 10.38
N LEU A 31 -16.66 3.83 10.67
CA LEU A 31 -16.11 2.52 10.96
C LEU A 31 -15.21 2.59 12.16
N THR A 32 -15.51 1.75 13.15
CA THR A 32 -14.64 1.52 14.30
C THR A 32 -14.06 0.12 14.18
N PHE A 33 -12.74 0.03 14.07
CA PHE A 33 -11.99 -1.20 13.89
C PHE A 33 -11.40 -1.64 15.21
N CYS A 34 -11.99 -2.66 15.82
CA CYS A 34 -11.57 -3.14 17.13
C CYS A 34 -10.84 -4.49 17.05
N ALA A 35 -9.66 -4.57 17.65
CA ALA A 35 -8.99 -5.86 17.84
C ALA A 35 -9.79 -6.75 18.80
N LEU A 36 -9.79 -8.06 18.53
CA LEU A 36 -10.32 -9.07 19.44
C LEU A 36 -9.24 -9.44 20.45
N GLU A 37 -9.48 -9.21 21.74
CA GLU A 37 -8.58 -9.72 22.78
C GLU A 37 -8.65 -11.27 22.84
N GLY A 38 -7.58 -11.90 22.32
CA GLY A 38 -6.95 -13.12 22.83
C GLY A 38 -7.63 -14.47 22.61
N SER A 39 -7.05 -15.31 21.74
CA SER A 39 -6.55 -16.61 22.21
C SER A 39 -5.28 -16.95 21.44
N GLY A 40 -4.13 -16.62 22.05
CA GLY A 40 -2.83 -17.02 21.55
C GLY A 40 -2.73 -18.54 21.43
N GLY A 41 -2.28 -19.00 20.28
CA GLY A 41 -1.81 -20.36 20.07
C GLY A 41 -0.34 -20.45 20.45
N GLU A 42 -0.06 -21.13 21.55
CA GLU A 42 1.28 -21.54 21.99
C GLU A 42 1.97 -22.44 20.95
N GLY A 43 3.29 -22.24 20.80
CA GLY A 43 4.21 -23.15 20.13
C GLY A 43 5.59 -22.50 20.00
N SER A 44 6.38 -22.40 21.08
CA SER A 44 7.45 -23.37 21.38
C SER A 44 8.39 -23.55 20.19
N GLY A 45 9.60 -22.97 20.14
CA GLY A 45 10.63 -22.88 21.16
C GLY A 45 11.94 -23.28 20.47
N GLY A 46 13.04 -22.54 20.68
CA GLY A 46 14.28 -22.91 19.98
C GLY A 46 15.42 -21.92 20.09
N SER A 47 15.81 -21.59 21.31
CA SER A 47 17.09 -20.95 21.64
C SER A 47 18.26 -21.75 21.05
N SER A 48 19.21 -21.07 20.38
CA SER A 48 20.60 -21.53 20.35
C SER A 48 21.57 -20.37 20.14
N SER A 49 22.22 -20.04 21.25
CA SER A 49 23.45 -19.27 21.38
C SER A 49 24.63 -19.92 20.63
N THR A 50 25.52 -19.12 20.04
CA THR A 50 26.96 -19.27 20.32
C THR A 50 27.76 -17.99 20.07
N THR A 51 28.53 -17.65 21.08
CA THR A 51 29.65 -16.70 21.22
C THR A 51 30.86 -17.00 20.34
N SER A 52 31.62 -15.95 20.00
CA SER A 52 33.06 -15.72 20.34
C SER A 52 33.78 -14.95 19.22
N SER A 53 34.30 -13.74 19.52
CA SER A 53 35.74 -13.43 19.70
C SER A 53 36.49 -13.27 18.36
N ASP A 54 37.44 -12.37 18.10
CA ASP A 54 38.10 -11.25 18.77
C ASP A 54 39.15 -10.72 17.75
N SER A 55 39.49 -9.42 17.85
CA SER A 55 40.75 -8.76 17.49
C SER A 55 41.28 -8.70 16.04
N GLY A 56 41.67 -7.49 15.63
CA GLY A 56 42.72 -7.29 14.63
C GLY A 56 42.79 -5.91 13.97
N ALA A 57 43.45 -4.95 14.63
CA ALA A 57 43.80 -3.66 14.05
C ALA A 57 44.89 -3.76 12.97
N GLY A 58 44.83 -2.90 11.95
CA GLY A 58 45.89 -2.73 10.94
C GLY A 58 45.66 -1.52 10.06
N ASN A 59 46.42 -0.45 10.33
CA ASN A 59 46.46 0.81 9.60
C ASN A 59 47.63 0.78 8.58
N SER A 60 47.43 1.22 7.33
CA SER A 60 48.35 2.11 6.57
C SER A 60 48.00 2.18 5.06
N ASP A 61 47.53 3.36 4.66
CA ASP A 61 48.14 4.32 3.74
C ASP A 61 48.60 3.98 2.30
N SER A 62 48.18 4.91 1.42
CA SER A 62 48.82 5.46 0.21
C SER A 62 48.71 4.72 -1.14
N THR A 63 48.01 5.32 -2.11
CA THR A 63 48.61 6.16 -3.19
C THR A 63 47.55 6.52 -4.24
N GLY A 64 47.56 7.78 -4.69
CA GLY A 64 46.58 8.33 -5.61
C GLY A 64 46.78 8.01 -7.10
N SER A 65 45.76 8.38 -7.89
CA SER A 65 45.93 8.81 -9.27
C SER A 65 44.73 9.67 -9.68
N ASP A 66 45.05 10.92 -9.99
CA ASP A 66 44.22 11.86 -10.72
C ASP A 66 43.82 11.29 -12.08
N SER A 67 42.55 11.46 -12.47
CA SER A 67 42.15 11.57 -13.88
C SER A 67 40.82 12.29 -14.02
N ASP A 68 40.93 13.48 -14.61
CA ASP A 68 40.02 14.11 -15.57
C ASP A 68 38.59 14.49 -15.12
N GLY A 69 38.44 15.78 -14.81
CA GLY A 69 37.16 16.43 -14.59
C GLY A 69 36.43 16.69 -15.91
N THR A 70 35.39 15.89 -16.18
CA THR A 70 34.29 16.26 -17.08
C THR A 70 33.19 16.93 -16.24
N PRO A 71 32.52 18.00 -16.70
CA PRO A 71 31.50 18.68 -15.91
C PRO A 71 30.31 17.73 -15.70
N THR A 72 30.08 17.30 -14.46
CA THR A 72 28.88 16.56 -14.06
C THR A 72 27.69 17.51 -14.04
N ASP A 73 26.73 17.23 -14.91
CA ASP A 73 25.31 17.61 -14.78
C ASP A 73 24.85 17.37 -13.33
N PRO A 74 24.04 18.23 -12.69
CA PRO A 74 23.47 17.92 -11.37
C PRO A 74 22.74 16.58 -11.44
N GLU A 75 23.30 15.59 -10.74
CA GLU A 75 22.77 14.24 -10.63
C GLU A 75 21.32 14.31 -10.14
N LYS A 76 20.40 13.82 -10.98
CA LYS A 76 19.01 13.58 -10.61
C LYS A 76 19.01 12.85 -9.25
N PRO A 77 18.19 13.26 -8.26
CA PRO A 77 18.08 12.53 -7.01
C PRO A 77 17.76 11.07 -7.33
N THR A 78 18.70 10.17 -7.01
CA THR A 78 18.43 8.74 -7.09
C THR A 78 17.47 8.46 -5.93
N PRO A 79 16.32 7.80 -6.16
CA PRO A 79 15.46 7.38 -5.06
C PRO A 79 16.31 6.59 -4.05
N PRO A 80 16.03 6.71 -2.74
CA PRO A 80 16.83 6.02 -1.73
C PRO A 80 16.91 4.54 -2.10
N ARG A 81 18.14 4.01 -2.25
CA ARG A 81 18.34 2.56 -2.39
C ARG A 81 17.57 1.89 -1.27
N GLY A 82 16.68 0.99 -1.65
CA GLY A 82 15.69 0.38 -0.77
C GLY A 82 16.27 0.06 0.58
N THR A 83 15.53 0.41 1.63
CA THR A 83 15.65 -0.28 2.91
C THR A 83 15.76 -1.79 2.65
N ASP A 84 16.63 -2.51 3.36
CA ASP A 84 16.79 -3.98 3.24
C ASP A 84 15.48 -4.77 3.54
N ALA A 85 14.38 -4.08 3.85
CA ALA A 85 13.08 -4.67 4.07
C ALA A 85 12.49 -5.19 2.74
N PRO A 86 12.16 -6.49 2.64
CA PRO A 86 11.55 -7.05 1.45
C PRO A 86 10.12 -6.50 1.26
N LEU A 87 9.64 -6.54 0.02
CA LEU A 87 8.28 -6.18 -0.37
C LEU A 87 7.51 -7.43 -0.73
N LEU A 88 6.23 -7.48 -0.37
CA LEU A 88 5.30 -8.50 -0.84
C LEU A 88 4.34 -7.88 -1.84
N LEU A 89 4.30 -8.44 -3.04
CA LEU A 89 3.33 -8.08 -4.07
C LEU A 89 2.32 -9.22 -4.22
N ILE A 90 1.08 -8.95 -3.84
CA ILE A 90 -0.04 -9.89 -3.96
C ILE A 90 -0.77 -9.58 -5.27
N ASP A 91 -0.73 -10.55 -6.19
CA ASP A 91 -1.50 -10.57 -7.43
C ASP A 91 -2.85 -11.25 -7.17
N ASP A 92 -3.87 -10.45 -6.88
CA ASP A 92 -5.25 -10.89 -6.67
C ASP A 92 -6.01 -10.97 -8.00
N ASN A 93 -5.55 -11.89 -8.85
CA ASN A 93 -6.04 -12.13 -10.20
C ASN A 93 -7.27 -13.06 -10.28
N ARG A 94 -7.98 -13.29 -9.16
CA ARG A 94 -9.16 -14.20 -9.12
C ARG A 94 -10.29 -13.77 -10.07
N ALA A 95 -10.39 -12.47 -10.33
CA ALA A 95 -11.39 -11.88 -11.21
C ALA A 95 -10.86 -11.57 -12.62
N ALA A 96 -9.57 -11.84 -12.89
CA ALA A 96 -8.96 -11.56 -14.18
C ALA A 96 -9.56 -12.44 -15.27
N SER A 97 -9.82 -11.84 -16.43
CA SER A 97 -10.07 -12.62 -17.65
C SER A 97 -8.76 -13.16 -18.24
N ALA A 98 -8.84 -14.19 -19.07
CA ALA A 98 -7.64 -14.90 -19.56
C ALA A 98 -6.73 -14.03 -20.46
N ASP A 99 -7.26 -12.94 -21.00
CA ASP A 99 -6.59 -11.99 -21.87
C ASP A 99 -6.25 -10.65 -21.17
N GLU A 100 -6.57 -10.52 -19.88
CA GLU A 100 -6.33 -9.32 -19.11
C GLU A 100 -4.92 -9.33 -18.53
N LEU A 101 -4.21 -8.20 -18.66
CA LEU A 101 -2.88 -8.03 -18.09
C LEU A 101 -2.98 -7.94 -16.56
N SER A 102 -2.02 -8.54 -15.87
CA SER A 102 -1.89 -8.34 -14.42
C SER A 102 -1.29 -6.97 -14.14
N GLU A 103 -1.96 -6.20 -13.29
CA GLU A 103 -1.39 -4.96 -12.74
C GLU A 103 -0.18 -5.26 -11.84
N ALA A 104 -0.17 -6.41 -11.15
CA ALA A 104 0.96 -6.84 -10.36
C ALA A 104 2.22 -7.02 -11.22
N ASP A 105 2.10 -7.49 -12.46
CA ASP A 105 3.26 -7.60 -13.36
C ASP A 105 3.94 -6.23 -13.60
N SER A 106 3.15 -5.16 -13.76
CA SER A 106 3.69 -3.79 -13.85
C SER A 106 4.43 -3.41 -12.58
N TYR A 107 3.82 -3.57 -11.40
CA TYR A 107 4.48 -3.33 -10.13
C TYR A 107 5.80 -4.08 -9.99
N LEU A 108 5.78 -5.39 -10.27
CA LEU A 108 6.95 -6.27 -10.16
C LEU A 108 8.08 -5.79 -11.07
N GLN A 109 7.77 -5.48 -12.33
CA GLN A 109 8.76 -5.01 -13.29
C GLN A 109 9.44 -3.71 -12.82
N HIS A 110 8.65 -2.72 -12.40
CA HIS A 110 9.18 -1.43 -11.97
C HIS A 110 10.00 -1.55 -10.68
N LEU A 111 9.47 -2.25 -9.67
CA LEU A 111 10.14 -2.40 -8.37
C LEU A 111 11.45 -3.20 -8.49
N VAL A 112 11.47 -4.29 -9.27
CA VAL A 112 12.70 -5.06 -9.50
C VAL A 112 13.71 -4.23 -10.31
N ALA A 113 13.27 -3.45 -11.30
CA ALA A 113 14.16 -2.57 -12.06
C ALA A 113 14.77 -1.45 -11.18
N ALA A 114 14.01 -0.97 -10.19
CA ALA A 114 14.48 -0.03 -9.17
C ALA A 114 15.38 -0.68 -8.08
N GLY A 115 15.54 -2.01 -8.10
CA GLY A 115 16.44 -2.76 -7.23
C GLY A 115 15.82 -3.25 -5.91
N TYR A 116 14.50 -3.18 -5.77
CA TYR A 116 13.80 -3.74 -4.61
C TYR A 116 13.76 -5.27 -4.65
N GLN A 117 13.81 -5.91 -3.47
CA GLN A 117 13.50 -7.33 -3.33
C GLN A 117 11.99 -7.49 -3.20
N VAL A 118 11.37 -8.13 -4.19
CA VAL A 118 9.92 -8.31 -4.25
C VAL A 118 9.59 -9.79 -4.33
N ASP A 119 8.81 -10.27 -3.37
CA ASP A 119 8.19 -11.58 -3.44
C ASP A 119 6.80 -11.45 -4.07
N LEU A 120 6.53 -12.26 -5.10
CA LEU A 120 5.23 -12.32 -5.76
C LEU A 120 4.38 -13.43 -5.13
N TRP A 121 3.15 -13.09 -4.75
CA TRP A 121 2.14 -14.02 -4.26
C TRP A 121 0.92 -14.03 -5.18
N SER A 122 0.65 -15.13 -5.86
CA SER A 122 -0.56 -15.24 -6.69
C SER A 122 -1.72 -15.83 -5.89
N VAL A 123 -2.82 -15.10 -5.77
CA VAL A 123 -3.99 -15.56 -5.00
C VAL A 123 -4.69 -16.74 -5.68
N THR A 124 -4.68 -16.81 -7.02
CA THR A 124 -5.26 -17.95 -7.75
C THR A 124 -4.49 -19.25 -7.52
N ASP A 125 -3.16 -19.17 -7.40
CA ASP A 125 -2.32 -20.36 -7.24
C ASP A 125 -2.08 -20.76 -5.78
N GLN A 126 -1.92 -19.77 -4.89
CA GLN A 126 -1.52 -19.97 -3.49
C GLN A 126 -2.66 -19.75 -2.50
N GLY A 127 -3.78 -19.19 -2.95
CA GLY A 127 -4.86 -18.74 -2.07
C GLY A 127 -4.55 -17.40 -1.40
N VAL A 128 -5.41 -17.00 -0.46
CA VAL A 128 -5.24 -15.75 0.29
C VAL A 128 -4.13 -15.95 1.33
N PRO A 129 -3.11 -15.06 1.40
CA PRO A 129 -2.06 -15.17 2.41
C PRO A 129 -2.62 -15.01 3.83
N ALA A 130 -1.97 -15.65 4.80
CA ALA A 130 -2.25 -15.43 6.22
C ALA A 130 -1.56 -14.14 6.70
N VAL A 131 -2.00 -13.57 7.83
CA VAL A 131 -1.38 -12.36 8.38
C VAL A 131 0.12 -12.54 8.66
N ASP A 132 0.53 -13.72 9.14
CA ASP A 132 1.93 -14.02 9.42
C ASP A 132 2.80 -13.94 8.15
N ASP A 133 2.24 -14.29 6.98
CA ASP A 133 2.91 -14.15 5.69
C ASP A 133 3.15 -12.66 5.34
N LEU A 134 2.32 -11.73 5.81
CA LEU A 134 2.46 -10.29 5.51
C LEU A 134 3.44 -9.59 6.46
N THR A 135 3.50 -10.02 7.74
CA THR A 135 4.27 -9.32 8.79
C THR A 135 5.79 -9.30 8.60
N ALA A 136 6.33 -10.15 7.71
CA ALA A 136 7.75 -10.18 7.40
C ALA A 136 8.20 -9.05 6.45
N TYR A 137 7.25 -8.33 5.85
CA TYR A 137 7.51 -7.38 4.78
C TYR A 137 7.37 -5.93 5.26
N GLY A 138 8.27 -5.06 4.79
CA GLY A 138 8.24 -3.63 5.11
C GLY A 138 7.12 -2.89 4.39
N TRP A 139 6.65 -3.44 3.27
CA TRP A 139 5.51 -2.95 2.49
C TRP A 139 4.83 -4.11 1.76
N VAL A 140 3.50 -4.16 1.87
CA VAL A 140 2.65 -5.08 1.13
C VAL A 140 1.87 -4.31 0.07
N ILE A 141 1.85 -4.79 -1.17
CA ILE A 141 1.02 -4.28 -2.25
C ILE A 141 -0.03 -5.34 -2.54
N TRP A 142 -1.30 -5.02 -2.30
CA TRP A 142 -2.43 -5.85 -2.69
C TRP A 142 -3.04 -5.31 -3.98
N SER A 143 -2.63 -5.89 -5.11
CA SER A 143 -3.18 -5.54 -6.41
C SER A 143 -4.37 -6.44 -6.71
N ASN A 144 -5.57 -5.87 -6.74
CA ASN A 144 -6.78 -6.50 -7.31
C ASN A 144 -7.04 -5.96 -8.73
N GLY A 145 -6.04 -5.31 -9.32
CA GLY A 145 -6.00 -4.86 -10.70
C GLY A 145 -7.15 -3.99 -11.17
N GLY A 146 -7.10 -3.70 -12.47
CA GLY A 146 -8.20 -3.12 -13.21
C GLY A 146 -9.28 -4.12 -13.58
N TYR A 147 -9.58 -5.17 -12.80
CA TYR A 147 -10.56 -6.18 -13.22
C TYR A 147 -12.00 -5.70 -13.05
N ALA A 148 -12.84 -5.82 -14.08
CA ALA A 148 -14.22 -5.32 -14.04
C ALA A 148 -15.09 -5.98 -12.95
N ALA A 149 -14.78 -7.23 -12.58
CA ALA A 149 -15.41 -7.98 -11.49
C ALA A 149 -14.52 -8.10 -10.25
N GLY A 150 -13.37 -7.41 -10.25
CA GLY A 150 -12.42 -7.41 -9.14
C GLY A 150 -12.97 -6.62 -7.96
N ALA A 151 -12.95 -7.25 -6.79
CA ALA A 151 -13.21 -6.60 -5.52
C ALA A 151 -12.50 -7.38 -4.43
N ILE A 152 -12.01 -6.67 -3.40
CA ILE A 152 -11.49 -7.31 -2.20
C ILE A 152 -12.64 -7.98 -1.45
N GLY A 153 -12.52 -9.28 -1.22
CA GLY A 153 -13.50 -10.09 -0.51
C GLY A 153 -13.33 -10.01 1.01
N GLY A 154 -14.36 -10.44 1.75
CA GLY A 154 -14.35 -10.36 3.22
C GLY A 154 -13.16 -11.07 3.90
N ARG A 155 -12.73 -12.23 3.37
CA ARG A 155 -11.55 -12.94 3.88
C ARG A 155 -10.24 -12.19 3.67
N ASP A 156 -10.15 -11.43 2.58
CA ASP A 156 -8.96 -10.64 2.27
C ASP A 156 -8.90 -9.43 3.21
N LEU A 157 -10.05 -8.80 3.47
CA LEU A 157 -10.17 -7.69 4.43
C LEU A 157 -9.80 -8.12 5.84
N ASP A 158 -10.21 -9.31 6.29
CA ASP A 158 -9.82 -9.82 7.60
C ASP A 158 -8.28 -9.89 7.75
N THR A 159 -7.58 -10.38 6.72
CA THR A 159 -6.11 -10.41 6.68
C THR A 159 -5.52 -9.00 6.64
N ILE A 160 -6.02 -8.13 5.75
CA ILE A 160 -5.55 -6.75 5.60
C ILE A 160 -5.69 -5.97 6.91
N PHE A 161 -6.85 -6.06 7.57
CA PHE A 161 -7.09 -5.38 8.84
C PHE A 161 -6.22 -5.94 9.96
N SER A 162 -6.01 -7.24 10.01
CA SER A 162 -5.10 -7.86 10.98
C SER A 162 -3.67 -7.37 10.79
N TYR A 163 -3.23 -7.21 9.53
CA TYR A 163 -1.89 -6.69 9.20
C TYR A 163 -1.74 -5.20 9.57
N ILE A 164 -2.72 -4.35 9.23
CA ILE A 164 -2.70 -2.92 9.60
C ILE A 164 -2.66 -2.75 11.12
N ASN A 165 -3.46 -3.52 11.87
CA ASN A 165 -3.46 -3.50 13.34
C ASN A 165 -2.13 -3.96 13.96
N ALA A 166 -1.30 -4.68 13.20
CA ALA A 166 0.06 -5.06 13.57
C ALA A 166 1.11 -4.03 13.11
N ASN A 167 0.71 -2.77 12.87
CA ASN A 167 1.54 -1.69 12.31
C ASN A 167 2.03 -1.94 10.87
N GLY A 168 1.30 -2.78 10.13
CA GLY A 168 1.59 -3.06 8.72
C GLY A 168 1.43 -1.86 7.81
N ARG A 169 2.20 -1.85 6.71
CA ARG A 169 2.15 -0.82 5.67
C ARG A 169 1.65 -1.45 4.39
N ILE A 170 0.47 -1.06 3.93
CA ILE A 170 -0.19 -1.70 2.79
C ILE A 170 -0.71 -0.69 1.76
N THR A 171 -0.50 -1.00 0.48
CA THR A 171 -1.18 -0.36 -0.64
C THR A 171 -2.22 -1.30 -1.20
N ILE A 172 -3.45 -0.83 -1.34
CA ILE A 172 -4.51 -1.51 -2.08
C ILE A 172 -4.69 -0.80 -3.41
N SER A 173 -4.45 -1.51 -4.51
CA SER A 173 -4.63 -0.99 -5.86
C SER A 173 -5.71 -1.76 -6.60
N SER A 174 -6.75 -1.05 -7.04
CA SER A 174 -7.85 -1.62 -7.81
C SER A 174 -8.74 -0.54 -8.40
N ARG A 175 -9.47 -0.85 -9.47
CA ARG A 175 -10.62 -0.03 -9.88
C ARG A 175 -11.76 -0.03 -8.84
N ALA A 176 -11.84 -1.02 -7.94
CA ALA A 176 -12.84 -1.13 -6.89
C ALA A 176 -12.19 -1.65 -5.58
N PRO A 177 -11.40 -0.81 -4.90
CA PRO A 177 -10.44 -1.26 -3.88
C PRO A 177 -11.06 -1.75 -2.58
N LEU A 178 -12.29 -1.34 -2.25
CA LEU A 178 -12.97 -1.72 -1.02
C LEU A 178 -14.45 -2.03 -1.28
N PRO A 179 -15.04 -2.97 -0.51
CA PRO A 179 -16.50 -3.16 -0.56
C PRO A 179 -17.22 -1.91 -0.02
N GLY A 180 -18.45 -1.69 -0.49
CA GLY A 180 -19.27 -0.54 -0.10
C GLY A 180 -19.01 0.72 -0.94
N LEU A 181 -17.97 0.73 -1.76
CA LEU A 181 -17.76 1.73 -2.81
C LEU A 181 -18.57 1.36 -4.06
N GLU A 182 -19.90 1.42 -3.95
CA GLU A 182 -20.82 0.96 -5.02
C GLU A 182 -20.90 1.96 -6.19
N GLU A 183 -20.49 3.22 -5.97
CA GLU A 183 -20.46 4.23 -7.02
C GLU A 183 -19.23 4.05 -7.91
N MET A 184 -19.47 3.47 -9.09
CA MET A 184 -18.48 3.34 -10.16
C MET A 184 -18.74 4.40 -11.23
N ALA A 185 -17.74 5.20 -11.54
CA ALA A 185 -17.85 6.28 -12.54
C ALA A 185 -16.67 6.24 -13.53
N PRO A 186 -16.89 6.50 -14.83
CA PRO A 186 -15.84 6.70 -15.83
C PRO A 186 -14.75 7.67 -15.33
N ILE A 187 -13.49 7.32 -15.58
CA ILE A 187 -12.33 8.16 -15.26
C ILE A 187 -11.46 8.28 -16.51
N SER A 188 -11.07 9.50 -16.85
CA SER A 188 -10.32 9.82 -18.08
C SER A 188 -8.96 10.45 -17.78
N ASP A 189 -8.84 11.11 -16.64
CA ASP A 189 -7.67 11.85 -16.22
C ASP A 189 -7.60 11.96 -14.70
N ILE A 190 -6.41 12.23 -14.18
CA ILE A 190 -6.18 12.53 -12.77
C ILE A 190 -5.38 13.82 -12.62
N VAL A 191 -5.53 14.45 -11.46
CA VAL A 191 -4.76 15.63 -11.04
C VAL A 191 -4.11 15.37 -9.70
N VAL A 192 -2.90 15.89 -9.53
CA VAL A 192 -2.20 15.89 -8.26
C VAL A 192 -2.93 16.82 -7.28
N ASP A 193 -3.25 16.32 -6.10
CA ASP A 193 -3.75 17.11 -4.97
C ASP A 193 -2.76 16.95 -3.83
N SER A 194 -1.91 17.95 -3.64
CA SER A 194 -0.60 17.80 -3.01
C SER A 194 -0.62 17.68 -1.47
N ALA A 195 -1.40 16.77 -0.88
CA ALA A 195 -1.38 16.57 0.58
C ALA A 195 -0.05 16.00 1.09
N ILE A 196 0.63 15.19 0.27
CA ILE A 196 1.90 14.53 0.63
C ILE A 196 2.91 14.74 -0.51
N PRO A 197 3.81 15.75 -0.42
CA PRO A 197 4.74 16.09 -1.51
C PRO A 197 5.63 14.93 -1.97
N ALA A 198 6.01 14.03 -1.07
CA ALA A 198 6.84 12.87 -1.40
C ALA A 198 6.12 11.86 -2.31
N LEU A 199 4.79 11.81 -2.31
CA LEU A 199 4.01 10.89 -3.14
C LEU A 199 3.81 11.39 -4.57
N VAL A 200 4.00 12.69 -4.80
CA VAL A 200 3.69 13.37 -6.07
C VAL A 200 4.91 14.04 -6.68
N ALA A 201 6.11 13.72 -6.18
CA ALA A 201 7.36 14.19 -6.73
C ALA A 201 7.49 13.73 -8.19
N ASP A 202 8.00 14.63 -9.05
CA ASP A 202 8.21 14.39 -10.48
C ASP A 202 6.95 14.05 -11.31
N LEU A 203 5.74 14.14 -10.72
CA LEU A 203 4.49 14.09 -11.46
C LEU A 203 4.11 15.47 -12.02
N PRO A 204 3.47 15.54 -13.20
CA PRO A 204 3.08 16.81 -13.79
C PRO A 204 1.96 17.49 -12.98
N GLU A 205 2.00 18.82 -12.92
CA GLU A 205 0.89 19.62 -12.35
C GLU A 205 -0.33 19.66 -13.28
N ALA A 206 -0.14 19.40 -14.57
CA ALA A 206 -1.24 19.31 -15.54
C ALA A 206 -1.99 17.97 -15.39
N PRO A 207 -3.28 17.90 -15.75
CA PRO A 207 -4.02 16.65 -15.73
C PRO A 207 -3.32 15.54 -16.52
N ILE A 208 -3.09 14.40 -15.87
CA ILE A 208 -2.51 13.20 -16.46
C ILE A 208 -3.65 12.44 -17.14
N ALA A 209 -3.60 12.35 -18.47
CA ALA A 209 -4.56 11.56 -19.22
C ALA A 209 -4.32 10.07 -18.99
N LEU A 210 -5.40 9.34 -18.69
CA LEU A 210 -5.35 7.89 -18.50
C LEU A 210 -5.51 7.16 -19.84
N VAL A 211 -4.77 6.08 -20.01
CA VAL A 211 -4.76 5.21 -21.19
C VAL A 211 -5.68 4.02 -20.96
N ASP A 212 -6.57 3.75 -21.92
CA ASP A 212 -7.53 2.63 -21.89
C ASP A 212 -8.34 2.54 -20.59
N ALA A 213 -8.62 3.69 -19.97
CA ALA A 213 -9.31 3.77 -18.71
C ALA A 213 -10.80 3.42 -18.83
N GLY A 214 -11.31 2.80 -17.76
CA GLY A 214 -12.71 2.41 -17.64
C GLY A 214 -13.45 3.21 -16.57
N SER A 215 -14.37 2.53 -15.89
CA SER A 215 -14.96 3.05 -14.66
C SER A 215 -14.18 2.55 -13.45
N ALA A 216 -14.05 3.42 -12.46
CA ALA A 216 -13.48 3.12 -11.16
C ALA A 216 -14.36 3.66 -10.04
N ALA A 217 -14.14 3.18 -8.82
CA ALA A 217 -14.81 3.65 -7.62
C ALA A 217 -14.58 5.15 -7.39
N VAL A 218 -15.56 5.79 -6.75
CA VAL A 218 -15.49 7.19 -6.33
C VAL A 218 -15.25 7.22 -4.82
N LEU A 219 -14.17 7.85 -4.38
CA LEU A 219 -13.72 7.79 -2.98
C LEU A 219 -14.23 8.95 -2.09
N ASN A 220 -15.31 9.65 -2.49
CA ASN A 220 -15.80 10.82 -1.76
C ASN A 220 -16.13 10.51 -0.29
N ALA A 221 -16.86 9.42 -0.04
CA ALA A 221 -17.20 8.99 1.31
C ALA A 221 -15.94 8.88 2.20
N MET A 222 -14.88 8.25 1.68
CA MET A 222 -13.64 8.06 2.43
C MET A 222 -12.94 9.38 2.79
N ALA A 223 -12.97 10.38 1.90
CA ALA A 223 -12.26 11.63 2.14
C ALA A 223 -13.08 12.67 2.92
N GLU A 224 -14.41 12.59 2.89
CA GLU A 224 -15.29 13.52 3.60
C GLU A 224 -15.55 13.11 5.06
N GLU A 225 -15.38 11.84 5.38
CA GLU A 225 -15.79 11.25 6.67
C GLU A 225 -14.62 11.02 7.63
N ASP A 226 -13.38 11.31 7.23
CA ASP A 226 -12.19 11.09 8.05
C ASP A 226 -11.14 12.20 7.87
N ASP A 227 -10.96 13.01 8.91
CA ASP A 227 -9.94 14.07 8.97
C ASP A 227 -8.50 13.53 8.90
N ALA A 228 -8.27 12.24 9.19
CA ALA A 228 -6.97 11.58 9.05
C ALA A 228 -6.68 11.11 7.61
N THR A 229 -7.68 11.13 6.73
CA THR A 229 -7.53 10.77 5.32
C THR A 229 -6.94 11.95 4.53
N GLN A 230 -5.81 11.70 3.90
CA GLN A 230 -5.12 12.66 3.04
C GLN A 230 -5.33 12.29 1.57
N VAL A 231 -5.89 13.22 0.79
CA VAL A 231 -6.07 13.05 -0.66
C VAL A 231 -4.78 13.42 -1.36
N VAL A 232 -4.23 12.49 -2.15
CA VAL A 232 -2.97 12.67 -2.89
C VAL A 232 -3.23 12.95 -4.37
N MET A 233 -4.29 12.36 -4.90
CA MET A 233 -4.73 12.57 -6.29
C MET A 233 -6.24 12.62 -6.36
N ARG A 234 -6.75 13.44 -7.27
CA ARG A 234 -8.16 13.54 -7.61
C ARG A 234 -8.42 13.16 -9.05
N ARG A 235 -9.66 12.81 -9.35
CA ARG A 235 -10.20 12.73 -10.70
C ARG A 235 -10.09 14.09 -11.38
N GLY A 236 -9.56 14.09 -12.60
CA GLY A 236 -9.36 15.30 -13.38
C GLY A 236 -10.66 15.82 -14.02
N PRO A 237 -10.58 16.98 -14.69
CA PRO A 237 -11.73 17.66 -15.27
C PRO A 237 -12.39 16.92 -16.45
N ALA A 238 -11.69 15.99 -17.10
CA ALA A 238 -12.27 15.16 -18.16
C ALA A 238 -12.97 13.89 -17.65
N SER A 239 -12.94 13.66 -16.34
CA SER A 239 -13.55 12.51 -15.67
C SER A 239 -14.96 12.81 -15.18
N GLU A 240 -15.78 11.77 -15.05
CA GLU A 240 -17.01 11.88 -14.25
C GLU A 240 -16.63 12.01 -12.77
N ASN A 241 -17.43 12.76 -12.00
CA ASN A 241 -17.10 13.13 -10.63
C ASN A 241 -15.71 13.79 -10.53
N ALA A 242 -15.46 14.79 -11.36
CA ALA A 242 -14.27 15.63 -11.26
C ALA A 242 -14.07 16.12 -9.81
N ASP A 243 -12.81 16.25 -9.42
CA ASP A 243 -12.36 16.58 -8.05
C ASP A 243 -12.62 15.51 -6.99
N ALA A 244 -13.32 14.41 -7.29
CA ALA A 244 -13.43 13.31 -6.33
C ALA A 244 -12.07 12.60 -6.15
N PRO A 245 -11.74 12.09 -4.94
CA PRO A 245 -10.45 11.46 -4.70
C PRO A 245 -10.25 10.19 -5.54
N ALA A 246 -9.03 9.97 -5.99
CA ALA A 246 -8.59 8.81 -6.76
C ALA A 246 -7.44 8.05 -6.08
N LEU A 247 -6.62 8.76 -5.30
CA LEU A 247 -5.61 8.17 -4.41
C LEU A 247 -5.72 8.84 -3.05
N VAL A 248 -5.91 8.04 -2.01
CA VAL A 248 -5.97 8.50 -0.62
C VAL A 248 -5.01 7.72 0.26
N VAL A 249 -4.58 8.37 1.33
CA VAL A 249 -3.68 7.80 2.33
C VAL A 249 -4.29 7.98 3.71
N LEU A 250 -4.29 6.91 4.49
CA LEU A 250 -4.64 6.90 5.89
C LEU A 250 -3.37 6.56 6.67
N ALA A 251 -2.91 7.51 7.46
CA ALA A 251 -1.84 7.34 8.42
C ALA A 251 -2.18 8.26 9.61
N ASP A 252 -1.91 7.82 10.83
CA ASP A 252 -2.10 8.67 12.01
C ASP A 252 -0.78 9.40 12.32
N PRO A 253 -0.60 10.67 11.90
CA PRO A 253 0.60 11.42 12.20
C PRO A 253 0.71 11.81 13.68
N SER A 254 -0.37 11.66 14.46
CA SER A 254 -0.44 12.06 15.86
C SER A 254 -0.07 10.92 16.82
N SER A 255 -0.16 9.67 16.36
CA SER A 255 0.27 8.50 17.11
C SER A 255 1.76 8.24 16.88
N ALA A 256 2.57 8.61 17.87
CA ALA A 256 3.99 8.25 17.90
C ALA A 256 4.23 6.72 17.99
N GLU A 257 3.18 5.93 18.21
CA GLU A 257 3.25 4.47 18.41
C GLU A 257 2.74 3.67 17.21
N SER A 258 2.13 4.33 16.21
CA SER A 258 1.58 3.68 15.02
C SER A 258 2.43 3.98 13.79
N GLU A 259 3.06 2.95 13.25
CA GLU A 259 3.71 3.01 11.93
C GLU A 259 2.79 2.55 10.79
N ALA A 260 1.53 2.20 11.13
CA ALA A 260 0.56 1.74 10.15
C ALA A 260 0.33 2.79 9.06
N ARG A 261 0.39 2.35 7.80
CA ARG A 261 0.12 3.17 6.61
C ARG A 261 -0.78 2.38 5.69
N LEU A 262 -1.92 2.97 5.35
CA LEU A 262 -2.84 2.44 4.34
C LEU A 262 -2.91 3.41 3.18
N MET A 263 -2.60 2.93 1.99
CA MET A 263 -2.80 3.66 0.74
C MET A 263 -3.85 2.96 -0.09
N ILE A 264 -4.80 3.73 -0.63
CA ILE A 264 -5.87 3.22 -1.48
C ILE A 264 -5.79 3.94 -2.82
N VAL A 265 -5.58 3.15 -3.87
CA VAL A 265 -5.53 3.60 -5.26
C VAL A 265 -6.79 3.08 -5.96
N ALA A 266 -7.71 3.99 -6.28
CA ALA A 266 -8.98 3.70 -6.94
C ALA A 266 -8.91 3.88 -8.46
N LEU A 267 -7.87 3.31 -9.07
CA LEU A 267 -7.67 3.21 -10.52
C LEU A 267 -6.71 2.06 -10.79
N SER A 268 -6.70 1.56 -12.03
CA SER A 268 -5.69 0.59 -12.45
C SER A 268 -4.37 1.33 -12.68
N MET A 269 -3.28 0.92 -12.04
CA MET A 269 -1.97 1.51 -12.28
C MET A 269 -1.54 1.40 -13.74
N THR A 270 -2.02 0.40 -14.47
CA THR A 270 -1.79 0.23 -15.91
C THR A 270 -2.49 1.25 -16.79
N TRP A 271 -3.37 2.09 -16.23
CA TRP A 271 -4.00 3.21 -16.95
C TRP A 271 -3.15 4.47 -16.94
N LEU A 272 -2.10 4.54 -16.11
CA LEU A 272 -1.17 5.66 -16.15
C LEU A 272 -0.22 5.50 -17.34
N PRO A 273 0.21 6.58 -17.99
CA PRO A 273 1.32 6.50 -18.92
C PRO A 273 2.59 6.06 -18.19
N ASP A 274 3.49 5.35 -18.89
CA ASP A 274 4.63 4.64 -18.29
C ASP A 274 5.52 5.53 -17.40
N GLU A 275 5.72 6.79 -17.77
CA GLU A 275 6.56 7.74 -17.01
C GLU A 275 5.93 8.08 -15.66
N GLU A 276 4.64 8.45 -15.65
CA GLU A 276 3.88 8.76 -14.45
C GLU A 276 3.62 7.52 -13.59
N GLN A 277 3.40 6.36 -14.23
CA GLN A 277 3.29 5.08 -13.54
C GLN A 277 4.58 4.77 -12.76
N THR A 278 5.74 4.89 -13.42
CA THR A 278 7.06 4.65 -12.81
C THR A 278 7.29 5.63 -11.65
N ALA A 279 7.08 6.92 -11.90
CA ALA A 279 7.28 7.96 -10.89
C ALA A 279 6.39 7.73 -9.65
N LEU A 280 5.11 7.39 -9.85
CA LEU A 280 4.21 7.08 -8.75
C LEU A 280 4.67 5.83 -7.99
N ILE A 281 5.08 4.76 -8.66
CA ILE A 281 5.59 3.53 -7.99
C ILE A 281 6.81 3.83 -7.13
N ASP A 282 7.77 4.58 -7.65
CA ASP A 282 8.98 4.98 -6.91
C ASP A 282 8.65 5.88 -5.70
N ASN A 283 7.70 6.80 -5.87
CA ASN A 283 7.24 7.68 -4.81
C ASN A 283 6.51 6.89 -3.70
N MET A 284 5.65 5.94 -4.07
CA MET A 284 4.97 5.07 -3.10
C MET A 284 5.98 4.21 -2.35
N ALA A 285 6.98 3.64 -3.02
CA ALA A 285 8.03 2.86 -2.37
C ALA A 285 8.82 3.73 -1.37
N THR A 286 9.23 4.92 -1.80
CA THR A 286 9.94 5.89 -0.95
C THR A 286 9.12 6.24 0.28
N TRP A 287 7.83 6.56 0.10
CA TRP A 287 6.96 6.94 1.20
C TRP A 287 6.63 5.76 2.11
N MET A 288 6.31 4.57 1.58
CA MET A 288 5.94 3.41 2.38
C MET A 288 7.10 2.84 3.18
N LEU A 289 8.33 2.93 2.67
CA LEU A 289 9.50 2.35 3.32
C LEU A 289 10.26 3.34 4.22
N THR A 290 9.90 4.62 4.20
CA THR A 290 10.49 5.61 5.12
C THR A 290 10.06 5.28 6.56
N PRO A 291 10.99 5.12 7.53
CA PRO A 291 10.67 4.82 8.93
C PRO A 291 9.56 5.72 9.48
#